data_AF-A0A964EU13-F1
#
_entry.id   AF-A0A964EU13-F1
#
_cell.length_a   1.000
_cell.length_b   1.000
_cell.length_c   1.000
_cell.angle_alpha   90.00
_cell.angle_beta   90.00
_cell.angle_gamma   90.00
#
_symmetry.space_group_name_H-M   'P 1'
#
loop_
_entity.id
_entity.type
_entity.pdbx_description
1 polymer ?
#
loop_
_entity_poly.entity_id
_entity_poly.type
_entity_poly.pdbx_seq_one_letter_code
_entity_poly.pdbx_strand_id
1 'polypeptide(L)'
;MASPVTKKYALLLAVLALGALRRADAHPAGPAPLHITIPAPDGTPLAATVFRTGLETPVIVAGHGSAKARLKDLDDAETVPDRVVRALVEAGFNVVTYDRRGFGDSGGEGQFGDPALDGGDLNAVLDRIAEGALVPQARRGPDGRLVLGYSAYSMGADPVALMTTDRFGAMLLGISFSDMTDAMAPGGKPYQGWLTALLLLSRRQDSVISRDIRRLTLRGLRQRALARMPEAQAFLRERSLDCAAVKATDAAVLLMPGVNDTLYPLNHAARTFRCLRDTHGQDVRLVSQEKGHIIPGEVRGGRGLLNAIWPVENGFTVAQLEGRMSEAVYCPEAIGTPELAVRWFAAHLAPELAEPLALPPVCLSVGAEAGVVLSDLPSPGAPLPFEGVAVQVSNADLTADALSRRARRPGVDAPVFVPLVDVAEARALAGIPRVSLRFDERSAREARLRKLAVFVGIGVRRAGEVRVLNGQWQPFLINGGPYEDAELRGVGALLAPGDTVGLVISGHDVFFDGGAILTRGGIDKARVTIAGAVALPRLPPWGDSTLLIPNQRIPR
;
A
#
# COMPACT_ATOMS: atom_id res chain seq x y z
N MET A 1 -25.30 -28.27 -39.58
CA MET A 1 -26.50 -28.21 -38.71
C MET A 1 -26.01 -28.26 -37.28
N ALA A 2 -25.88 -27.11 -36.63
CA ALA A 2 -25.42 -27.00 -35.24
C ALA A 2 -26.63 -27.05 -34.30
N SER A 3 -26.49 -27.75 -33.19
CA SER A 3 -27.56 -28.09 -32.25
C SER A 3 -28.15 -26.85 -31.53
N PRO A 4 -29.38 -26.93 -30.98
CA PRO A 4 -30.07 -25.77 -30.40
C PRO A 4 -29.47 -25.26 -29.07
N VAL A 5 -28.39 -25.88 -28.58
CA VAL A 5 -27.82 -25.62 -27.25
C VAL A 5 -26.83 -24.44 -27.27
N THR A 6 -26.21 -24.12 -28.41
CA THR A 6 -25.24 -23.03 -28.54
C THR A 6 -25.87 -21.62 -28.64
N LYS A 7 -27.18 -21.51 -28.90
CA LYS A 7 -27.87 -20.19 -28.95
C LYS A 7 -28.34 -19.67 -27.59
N LYS A 8 -28.44 -20.52 -26.56
CA LYS A 8 -28.86 -20.08 -25.20
C LYS A 8 -27.73 -19.49 -24.35
N TYR A 9 -26.47 -19.79 -24.66
CA TYR A 9 -25.32 -19.23 -23.93
C TYR A 9 -24.85 -17.87 -24.47
N ALA A 10 -25.15 -17.53 -25.73
CA ALA A 10 -24.86 -16.20 -26.28
C ALA A 10 -25.82 -15.13 -25.73
N LEU A 11 -27.03 -15.51 -25.30
CA LEU A 11 -28.02 -14.56 -24.77
C LEU A 11 -27.83 -14.27 -23.27
N LEU A 12 -27.20 -15.18 -22.51
CA LEU A 12 -26.94 -14.97 -21.09
C LEU A 12 -25.72 -14.05 -20.83
N LEU A 13 -24.77 -13.98 -21.77
CA LEU A 13 -23.67 -13.01 -21.76
C LEU A 13 -24.11 -11.60 -22.20
N ALA A 14 -25.27 -11.47 -22.85
CA ALA A 14 -25.84 -10.18 -23.22
C ALA A 14 -26.71 -9.56 -22.11
N VAL A 15 -27.16 -10.34 -21.12
CA VAL A 15 -28.13 -9.88 -20.09
C VAL A 15 -27.45 -9.47 -18.76
N LEU A 16 -26.17 -9.79 -18.55
CA LEU A 16 -25.37 -9.24 -17.44
C LEU A 16 -24.69 -7.89 -17.77
N ALA A 17 -24.91 -7.35 -18.96
CA ALA A 17 -24.44 -6.02 -19.40
C ALA A 17 -25.56 -4.95 -19.41
N LEU A 18 -26.73 -5.26 -18.85
CA LEU A 18 -27.94 -4.41 -18.87
C LEU A 18 -28.46 -4.05 -17.48
N GLY A 19 -27.57 -4.03 -16.47
CA GLY A 19 -27.75 -3.12 -15.33
C GLY A 19 -27.46 -1.73 -15.84
N ALA A 20 -28.52 -0.95 -16.08
CA ALA A 20 -28.43 0.37 -16.68
C ALA A 20 -27.54 1.30 -15.86
N LEU A 21 -26.25 1.40 -16.22
CA LEU A 21 -25.70 2.73 -16.40
C LEU A 21 -26.65 3.40 -17.40
N ARG A 22 -27.48 4.32 -16.91
CA ARG A 22 -27.73 5.50 -17.73
C ARG A 22 -26.34 5.90 -18.20
N ARG A 23 -26.05 5.77 -19.50
CA ARG A 23 -24.99 6.56 -20.10
C ARG A 23 -25.33 7.97 -19.64
N ALA A 24 -24.58 8.49 -18.68
CA ALA A 24 -24.42 9.93 -18.58
C ALA A 24 -24.08 10.31 -20.02
N ASP A 25 -24.92 11.12 -20.66
CA ASP A 25 -24.64 11.63 -21.99
C ASP A 25 -23.19 12.08 -21.96
N ALA A 26 -22.35 11.42 -22.76
CA ALA A 26 -20.91 11.65 -22.72
C ALA A 26 -20.72 13.17 -22.80
N HIS A 27 -20.20 13.77 -21.73
CA HIS A 27 -20.06 15.21 -21.69
C HIS A 27 -19.20 15.60 -22.90
N PRO A 28 -19.60 16.64 -23.67
CA PRO A 28 -18.86 17.03 -24.86
C PRO A 28 -17.39 17.21 -24.48
N ALA A 29 -16.49 16.73 -25.35
CA ALA A 29 -15.05 16.79 -25.10
C ALA A 29 -14.69 18.22 -24.64
N GLY A 30 -14.21 18.32 -23.40
CA GLY A 30 -13.80 19.59 -22.83
C GLY A 30 -12.71 20.25 -23.69
N PRO A 31 -12.38 21.52 -23.44
CA PRO A 31 -11.20 22.12 -24.04
C PRO A 31 -9.96 21.24 -23.82
N ALA A 32 -9.01 21.33 -24.76
CA ALA A 32 -7.73 20.63 -24.65
C ALA A 32 -7.07 20.90 -23.28
N PRO A 33 -6.35 19.91 -22.71
CA PRO A 33 -5.68 20.08 -21.43
C PRO A 33 -4.77 21.31 -21.42
N LEU A 34 -4.84 22.11 -20.34
CA LEU A 34 -3.97 23.26 -20.16
C LEU A 34 -2.73 22.86 -19.38
N HIS A 35 -1.55 22.96 -19.99
CA HIS A 35 -0.27 22.80 -19.30
C HIS A 35 0.22 24.14 -18.77
N ILE A 36 0.62 24.19 -17.50
CA ILE A 36 1.03 25.41 -16.82
C ILE A 36 2.15 25.15 -15.81
N THR A 37 2.95 26.18 -15.55
CA THR A 37 3.94 26.19 -14.47
C THR A 37 3.45 27.06 -13.32
N ILE A 38 3.45 26.52 -12.12
CA ILE A 38 3.06 27.18 -10.88
C ILE A 38 4.33 27.39 -10.04
N PRO A 39 4.65 28.62 -9.62
CA PRO A 39 5.76 28.84 -8.71
C PRO A 39 5.40 28.33 -7.31
N ALA A 40 6.25 27.46 -6.75
CA ALA A 40 6.24 27.14 -5.33
C ALA A 40 6.63 28.38 -4.48
N PRO A 41 6.43 28.36 -3.15
CA PRO A 41 6.80 29.48 -2.28
C PRO A 41 8.27 29.90 -2.37
N ASP A 42 9.17 28.95 -2.66
CA ASP A 42 10.60 29.19 -2.86
C ASP A 42 10.99 29.52 -4.31
N GLY A 43 10.00 29.69 -5.19
CA GLY A 43 10.19 29.96 -6.62
C GLY A 43 10.45 28.72 -7.48
N THR A 44 10.48 27.52 -6.90
CA THR A 44 10.66 26.28 -7.68
C THR A 44 9.47 26.08 -8.64
N PRO A 45 9.71 25.81 -9.93
CA PRO A 45 8.63 25.61 -10.89
C PRO A 45 7.96 24.24 -10.67
N LEU A 46 6.64 24.25 -10.50
CA LEU A 46 5.79 23.07 -10.45
C LEU A 46 4.98 22.95 -11.74
N ALA A 47 5.20 21.89 -12.51
CA ALA A 47 4.46 21.65 -13.74
C ALA A 47 3.11 21.00 -13.44
N ALA A 48 2.04 21.55 -14.01
CA ALA A 48 0.68 21.08 -13.83
C ALA A 48 -0.05 20.93 -15.17
N THR A 49 -1.06 20.07 -15.16
CA THR A 49 -2.03 19.92 -16.25
C THR A 49 -3.43 20.11 -15.68
N VAL A 50 -4.23 20.94 -16.34
CA VAL A 50 -5.61 21.23 -15.94
C VAL A 50 -6.57 20.67 -17.00
N PHE A 51 -7.40 19.74 -16.58
CA PHE A 51 -8.51 19.19 -17.36
C PHE A 51 -9.79 19.93 -16.96
N ARG A 52 -10.28 20.79 -17.85
CA ARG A 52 -11.50 21.58 -17.62
C ARG A 52 -12.65 20.96 -18.38
N THR A 53 -13.81 20.86 -17.74
CA THR A 53 -15.04 20.39 -18.40
C THR A 53 -15.90 21.54 -18.92
N GLY A 54 -15.60 22.77 -18.51
CA GLY A 54 -16.44 23.95 -18.75
C GLY A 54 -17.68 24.02 -17.85
N LEU A 55 -17.90 23.00 -17.01
CA LEU A 55 -18.99 22.93 -16.06
C LEU A 55 -18.59 23.52 -14.70
N GLU A 56 -19.57 24.05 -13.98
CA GLU A 56 -19.42 24.51 -12.59
C GLU A 56 -19.44 23.32 -11.61
N THR A 57 -18.36 22.54 -11.64
CA THR A 57 -18.19 21.33 -10.82
C THR A 57 -16.97 21.47 -9.89
N PRO A 58 -16.87 20.62 -8.85
CA PRO A 58 -15.71 20.60 -7.96
C PRO A 58 -14.41 20.37 -8.71
N VAL A 59 -13.31 20.78 -8.10
CA VAL A 59 -11.96 20.52 -8.62
C VAL A 59 -11.33 19.39 -7.81
N ILE A 60 -10.89 18.33 -8.50
CA ILE A 60 -10.10 17.26 -7.89
C ILE A 60 -8.63 17.52 -8.17
N VAL A 61 -7.81 17.64 -7.13
CA VAL A 61 -6.35 17.66 -7.27
C VAL A 61 -5.86 16.22 -7.21
N ALA A 62 -5.18 15.76 -8.27
CA ALA A 62 -4.70 14.40 -8.39
C ALA A 62 -3.16 14.32 -8.41
N GLY A 63 -2.60 13.54 -7.48
CA GLY A 63 -1.16 13.31 -7.36
C GLY A 63 -0.70 12.01 -8.03
N HIS A 64 0.59 11.94 -8.37
CA HIS A 64 1.23 10.76 -8.96
C HIS A 64 2.11 9.97 -7.96
N GLY A 65 2.47 8.73 -8.29
CA GLY A 65 3.36 7.86 -7.50
C GLY A 65 4.86 8.15 -7.64
N SER A 66 5.70 7.37 -6.95
CA SER A 66 7.15 7.58 -6.75
C SER A 66 8.07 7.51 -7.94
N ALA A 67 7.59 6.97 -9.05
CA ALA A 67 8.37 6.73 -10.25
C ALA A 67 7.60 7.16 -11.49
N LYS A 68 6.72 8.16 -11.34
CA LYS A 68 5.81 8.64 -12.37
C LYS A 68 5.82 10.16 -12.41
N ALA A 69 5.26 10.68 -13.49
CA ALA A 69 4.86 12.07 -13.64
C ALA A 69 3.34 12.16 -13.67
N ARG A 70 2.83 13.38 -13.67
CA ARG A 70 1.43 13.72 -13.89
C ARG A 70 0.95 13.21 -15.24
N LEU A 71 -0.33 12.85 -15.30
CA LEU A 71 -1.02 12.65 -16.56
C LEU A 71 -1.09 13.99 -17.32
N LYS A 72 -0.65 14.00 -18.58
CA LYS A 72 -0.66 15.19 -19.45
C LYS A 72 -1.81 15.14 -20.45
N ASP A 73 -2.12 13.97 -20.98
CA ASP A 73 -3.26 13.74 -21.85
C ASP A 73 -4.11 12.59 -21.30
N LEU A 74 -5.43 12.67 -21.48
CA LEU A 74 -6.33 11.59 -21.06
C LEU A 74 -6.14 10.33 -21.90
N ASP A 75 -5.72 10.45 -23.16
CA ASP A 75 -5.49 9.30 -24.02
C ASP A 75 -4.32 8.44 -23.51
N ASP A 76 -3.35 9.06 -22.83
CA ASP A 76 -2.17 8.42 -22.26
C ASP A 76 -2.43 7.73 -20.90
N ALA A 77 -3.68 7.66 -20.42
CA ALA A 77 -3.96 7.06 -19.12
C ALA A 77 -3.81 5.53 -19.11
N GLU A 78 -2.61 5.07 -18.78
CA GLU A 78 -2.22 3.65 -18.75
C GLU A 78 -2.35 3.00 -17.37
N THR A 79 -2.13 3.74 -16.29
CA THR A 79 -2.21 3.18 -14.93
C THR A 79 -3.61 3.33 -14.35
N VAL A 80 -3.91 2.59 -13.27
CA VAL A 80 -5.19 2.75 -12.56
C VAL A 80 -5.37 4.19 -12.02
N PRO A 81 -4.37 4.83 -11.37
CA PRO A 81 -4.47 6.26 -11.02
C PRO A 81 -4.76 7.18 -12.22
N ASP A 82 -4.15 6.93 -13.38
CA ASP A 82 -4.42 7.75 -14.57
C ASP A 82 -5.84 7.51 -15.10
N ARG A 83 -6.32 6.26 -15.06
CA ARG A 83 -7.72 5.94 -15.39
C ARG A 83 -8.72 6.51 -14.40
N VAL A 84 -8.35 6.68 -13.13
CA VAL A 84 -9.15 7.42 -12.14
C VAL A 84 -9.27 8.89 -12.58
N VAL A 85 -8.16 9.54 -12.97
CA VAL A 85 -8.20 10.91 -13.50
C VAL A 85 -9.10 10.99 -14.74
N ARG A 86 -8.93 10.07 -15.69
CA ARG A 86 -9.77 9.98 -16.90
C ARG A 86 -11.26 9.87 -16.55
N ALA A 87 -11.61 8.92 -15.69
CA ALA A 87 -13.01 8.68 -15.28
C ALA A 87 -13.61 9.90 -14.55
N LEU A 88 -12.84 10.61 -13.74
CA LEU A 88 -13.29 11.84 -13.08
C LEU A 88 -13.61 12.95 -14.08
N VAL A 89 -12.74 13.15 -15.08
CA VAL A 89 -12.99 14.15 -16.13
C VAL A 89 -14.20 13.77 -16.98
N GLU A 90 -14.30 12.50 -17.39
CA GLU A 90 -15.44 11.96 -18.16
C GLU A 90 -16.77 12.08 -17.39
N ALA A 91 -16.73 11.97 -16.05
CA ALA A 91 -17.89 12.16 -15.18
C ALA A 91 -18.22 13.64 -14.91
N GLY A 92 -17.44 14.60 -15.43
CA GLY A 92 -17.75 16.03 -15.34
C GLY A 92 -16.95 16.81 -14.28
N PHE A 93 -16.06 16.18 -13.52
CA PHE A 93 -15.18 16.89 -12.59
C PHE A 93 -14.09 17.67 -13.33
N ASN A 94 -13.77 18.87 -12.84
CA ASN A 94 -12.53 19.53 -13.22
C ASN A 94 -11.37 18.84 -12.48
N VAL A 95 -10.27 18.54 -13.15
CA VAL A 95 -9.13 17.84 -12.52
C VAL A 95 -7.83 18.59 -12.76
N VAL A 96 -7.04 18.77 -11.70
CA VAL A 96 -5.69 19.33 -11.75
C VAL A 96 -4.71 18.24 -11.36
N THR A 97 -3.84 17.84 -12.29
CA THR A 97 -2.69 16.99 -11.99
C THR A 97 -1.45 17.87 -11.90
N TYR A 98 -0.50 17.54 -11.03
CA TYR A 98 0.77 18.27 -10.96
C TYR A 98 1.92 17.32 -10.66
N ASP A 99 3.06 17.62 -11.25
CA ASP A 99 4.33 17.00 -10.92
C ASP A 99 4.81 17.57 -9.58
N ARG A 100 5.02 16.69 -8.60
CA ARG A 100 5.69 17.11 -7.37
C ARG A 100 7.12 17.54 -7.68
N ARG A 101 7.66 18.40 -6.82
CA ARG A 101 9.06 18.82 -6.85
C ARG A 101 10.00 17.64 -7.05
N GLY A 102 10.92 17.77 -8.00
CA GLY A 102 11.91 16.75 -8.37
C GLY A 102 11.37 15.60 -9.22
N PHE A 103 10.13 15.67 -9.73
CA PHE A 103 9.53 14.67 -10.62
C PHE A 103 9.03 15.31 -11.92
N GLY A 104 8.97 14.51 -12.98
CA GLY A 104 8.43 14.93 -14.28
C GLY A 104 9.07 16.21 -14.79
N ASP A 105 8.24 17.20 -15.13
CA ASP A 105 8.72 18.50 -15.62
C ASP A 105 8.89 19.54 -14.48
N SER A 106 8.67 19.17 -13.22
CA SER A 106 8.87 20.07 -12.07
C SER A 106 10.36 20.16 -11.67
N GLY A 107 10.75 21.34 -11.20
CA GLY A 107 12.11 21.59 -10.72
C GLY A 107 12.36 21.06 -9.29
N GLY A 108 13.57 21.32 -8.80
CA GLY A 108 13.96 21.06 -7.40
C GLY A 108 14.32 19.60 -7.08
N GLU A 109 14.45 19.29 -5.80
CA GLU A 109 14.76 17.96 -5.26
C GLU A 109 13.56 17.45 -4.44
N GLY A 110 13.04 16.28 -4.79
CA GLY A 110 11.89 15.65 -4.14
C GLY A 110 12.24 15.09 -2.76
N GLN A 111 11.39 15.43 -1.78
CA GLN A 111 11.68 15.21 -0.36
C GLN A 111 10.91 14.06 0.29
N PHE A 112 10.00 13.39 -0.42
CA PHE A 112 9.27 12.19 0.03
C PHE A 112 8.38 12.43 1.27
N GLY A 113 7.54 13.46 1.23
CA GLY A 113 6.56 13.73 2.26
C GLY A 113 7.05 14.76 3.29
N ASP A 114 7.87 15.72 2.89
CA ASP A 114 8.29 16.80 3.78
C ASP A 114 7.12 17.78 3.98
N PRO A 115 6.55 17.92 5.20
CA PRO A 115 5.35 18.72 5.39
C PRO A 115 5.56 20.20 5.09
N ALA A 116 6.77 20.74 5.26
CA ALA A 116 7.04 22.15 4.99
C ALA A 116 7.19 22.39 3.48
N LEU A 117 7.99 21.57 2.80
CA LEU A 117 8.26 21.75 1.37
C LEU A 117 7.15 21.20 0.48
N ASP A 118 6.83 19.90 0.61
CA ASP A 118 5.81 19.27 -0.23
C ASP A 118 4.41 19.82 0.11
N GLY A 119 4.18 20.23 1.36
CA GLY A 119 2.95 20.91 1.78
C GLY A 119 2.84 22.34 1.28
N GLY A 120 3.96 23.08 1.22
CA GLY A 120 4.02 24.39 0.58
C GLY A 120 3.72 24.31 -0.92
N ASP A 121 4.25 23.30 -1.59
CA ASP A 121 4.01 23.04 -3.01
C ASP A 121 2.52 22.71 -3.27
N LEU A 122 1.92 21.82 -2.47
CA LEU A 122 0.50 21.50 -2.58
C LEU A 122 -0.36 22.74 -2.35
N ASN A 123 -0.11 23.51 -1.29
CA ASN A 123 -0.89 24.71 -1.00
C ASN A 123 -0.75 25.78 -2.08
N ALA A 124 0.43 25.93 -2.70
CA ALA A 124 0.60 26.82 -3.84
C ALA A 124 -0.31 26.42 -5.01
N VAL A 125 -0.42 25.12 -5.34
CA VAL A 125 -1.38 24.64 -6.35
C VAL A 125 -2.82 25.00 -5.95
N LEU A 126 -3.20 24.74 -4.69
CA LEU A 126 -4.54 25.05 -4.19
C LEU A 126 -4.85 26.55 -4.21
N ASP A 127 -3.87 27.42 -3.95
CA ASP A 127 -4.02 28.88 -4.01
C ASP A 127 -4.28 29.34 -5.44
N ARG A 128 -3.55 28.80 -6.42
CA ARG A 128 -3.82 29.09 -7.84
C ARG A 128 -5.23 28.64 -8.28
N ILE A 129 -5.78 27.58 -7.68
CA ILE A 129 -7.18 27.20 -7.90
C ILE A 129 -8.12 28.21 -7.21
N ALA A 130 -7.83 28.62 -5.96
CA ALA A 130 -8.63 29.58 -5.19
C ALA A 130 -8.83 30.92 -5.88
N GLU A 131 -7.76 31.42 -6.49
CA GLU A 131 -7.72 32.66 -7.26
C GLU A 131 -8.48 32.57 -8.60
N GLY A 132 -8.97 31.38 -8.98
CA GLY A 132 -9.61 31.14 -10.27
C GLY A 132 -8.64 31.09 -11.44
N ALA A 133 -7.32 31.13 -11.21
CA ALA A 133 -6.33 31.14 -12.27
C ALA A 133 -6.27 29.81 -13.04
N LEU A 134 -6.46 28.69 -12.33
CA LEU A 134 -6.43 27.35 -12.95
C LEU A 134 -7.80 26.90 -13.43
N VAL A 135 -8.87 27.16 -12.69
CA VAL A 135 -10.23 26.74 -13.04
C VAL A 135 -11.20 27.88 -12.68
N PRO A 136 -11.42 28.86 -13.58
CA PRO A 136 -12.26 30.03 -13.29
C PRO A 136 -13.70 29.66 -12.90
N GLN A 137 -14.22 28.57 -13.47
CA GLN A 137 -15.56 28.05 -13.24
C GLN A 137 -15.66 27.05 -12.07
N ALA A 138 -14.64 26.95 -11.21
CA ALA A 138 -14.65 25.99 -10.11
C ALA A 138 -15.83 26.26 -9.15
N ARG A 139 -16.57 25.19 -8.81
CA ARG A 139 -17.71 25.28 -7.89
C ARG A 139 -17.31 25.87 -6.55
N ARG A 140 -18.19 26.73 -6.02
CA ARG A 140 -18.12 27.23 -4.65
C ARG A 140 -19.32 26.73 -3.83
N GLY A 141 -19.08 26.42 -2.56
CA GLY A 141 -20.11 26.08 -1.60
C GLY A 141 -20.91 27.31 -1.15
N PRO A 142 -21.97 27.11 -0.34
CA PRO A 142 -22.78 28.20 0.19
C PRO A 142 -22.00 29.23 1.03
N ASP A 143 -20.87 28.82 1.61
CA ASP A 143 -19.93 29.66 2.36
C ASP A 143 -18.94 30.43 1.47
N GLY A 144 -19.05 30.30 0.14
CA GLY A 144 -18.17 30.92 -0.85
C GLY A 144 -16.80 30.24 -1.01
N ARG A 145 -16.50 29.18 -0.24
CA ARG A 145 -15.25 28.42 -0.37
C ARG A 145 -15.33 27.49 -1.58
N LEU A 146 -14.18 27.18 -2.18
CA LEU A 146 -14.13 26.20 -3.27
C LEU A 146 -14.47 24.81 -2.75
N VAL A 147 -15.21 24.06 -3.57
CA VAL A 147 -15.45 22.63 -3.34
C VAL A 147 -14.31 21.86 -3.99
N LEU A 148 -13.45 21.27 -3.15
CA LEU A 148 -12.22 20.60 -3.57
C LEU A 148 -12.18 19.15 -3.13
N GLY A 149 -11.66 18.28 -4.00
CA GLY A 149 -11.30 16.91 -3.66
C GLY A 149 -9.82 16.62 -3.87
N TYR A 150 -9.32 15.56 -3.24
CA TYR A 150 -7.94 15.12 -3.37
C TYR A 150 -7.85 13.63 -3.67
N SER A 151 -7.14 13.25 -4.73
CA SER A 151 -6.87 11.85 -5.06
C SER A 151 -5.37 11.65 -5.16
N ALA A 152 -4.80 10.77 -4.34
CA ALA A 152 -3.36 10.57 -4.35
C ALA A 152 -2.94 9.12 -4.18
N TYR A 153 -1.74 8.86 -4.72
CA TYR A 153 -1.05 7.58 -4.70
C TYR A 153 0.38 7.82 -4.21
N SER A 154 0.79 7.15 -3.13
CA SER A 154 1.70 7.82 -2.20
C SER A 154 3.20 7.92 -2.57
N MET A 155 3.77 9.05 -2.14
CA MET A 155 5.18 9.31 -1.76
C MET A 155 5.22 10.21 -0.51
N GLY A 156 4.28 10.02 0.41
CA GLY A 156 4.07 10.97 1.50
C GLY A 156 3.16 12.14 1.14
N ALA A 157 2.62 12.16 -0.08
CA ALA A 157 1.54 13.06 -0.49
C ALA A 157 0.37 13.05 0.49
N ASP A 158 -0.03 11.87 0.96
CA ASP A 158 -1.23 11.74 1.79
C ASP A 158 -0.99 12.24 3.22
N PRO A 159 0.07 11.84 3.95
CA PRO A 159 0.43 12.48 5.20
C PRO A 159 0.64 14.00 5.08
N VAL A 160 1.28 14.46 4.00
CA VAL A 160 1.45 15.90 3.73
C VAL A 160 0.09 16.59 3.64
N ALA A 161 -0.80 16.12 2.75
CA ALA A 161 -2.12 16.72 2.58
C ALA A 161 -2.90 16.78 3.90
N LEU A 162 -2.91 15.68 4.67
CA LEU A 162 -3.57 15.62 5.98
C LEU A 162 -2.99 16.61 7.01
N MET A 163 -1.66 16.80 7.02
CA MET A 163 -0.99 17.66 8.01
C MET A 163 -0.90 19.14 7.60
N THR A 164 -1.11 19.47 6.32
CA THR A 164 -0.77 20.81 5.80
C THR A 164 -1.95 21.59 5.25
N THR A 165 -3.12 20.97 5.07
CA THR A 165 -4.31 21.68 4.56
C THR A 165 -5.62 21.09 5.07
N ASP A 166 -6.63 21.94 5.25
CA ASP A 166 -8.00 21.58 5.65
C ASP A 166 -9.00 21.76 4.49
N ARG A 167 -8.51 22.08 3.30
CA ARG A 167 -9.32 22.66 2.20
C ARG A 167 -10.11 21.64 1.38
N PHE A 168 -9.89 20.35 1.60
CA PHE A 168 -10.58 19.29 0.86
C PHE A 168 -11.87 18.91 1.57
N GLY A 169 -12.93 18.66 0.80
CA GLY A 169 -14.19 18.08 1.30
C GLY A 169 -14.24 16.56 1.15
N ALA A 170 -13.42 15.99 0.27
CA ALA A 170 -13.30 14.54 0.12
C ALA A 170 -11.90 14.15 -0.36
N MET A 171 -11.39 13.02 0.12
CA MET A 171 -10.06 12.49 -0.20
C MET A 171 -10.15 11.01 -0.55
N LEU A 172 -9.35 10.57 -1.53
CA LEU A 172 -9.10 9.17 -1.86
C LEU A 172 -7.59 8.93 -1.80
N LEU A 173 -7.15 8.14 -0.83
CA LEU A 173 -5.74 7.93 -0.50
C LEU A 173 -5.37 6.46 -0.77
N GLY A 174 -4.75 6.25 -1.92
CA GLY A 174 -4.37 4.93 -2.41
C GLY A 174 -2.94 4.56 -2.00
N ILE A 175 -2.79 3.37 -1.41
CA ILE A 175 -1.49 2.74 -1.13
C ILE A 175 -0.50 3.71 -0.45
N SER A 176 -0.88 4.11 0.76
CA SER A 176 -0.19 5.12 1.57
C SER A 176 0.53 4.55 2.78
N PHE A 177 1.50 5.32 3.28
CA PHE A 177 2.13 5.07 4.56
C PHE A 177 1.68 6.09 5.62
N SER A 178 1.64 5.62 6.86
CA SER A 178 1.53 6.44 8.07
C SER A 178 2.88 6.69 8.74
N ASP A 179 3.88 5.84 8.49
CA ASP A 179 5.15 5.83 9.21
C ASP A 179 6.26 5.46 8.24
N MET A 180 7.08 6.43 7.87
CA MET A 180 8.16 6.20 6.92
C MET A 180 9.32 5.40 7.57
N THR A 181 9.45 5.45 8.89
CA THR A 181 10.43 4.64 9.62
C THR A 181 10.08 3.16 9.50
N ASP A 182 8.82 2.81 9.73
CA ASP A 182 8.32 1.44 9.59
C ASP A 182 8.33 0.97 8.13
N ALA A 183 7.96 1.82 7.16
CA ALA A 183 8.00 1.45 5.74
C ALA A 183 9.43 1.14 5.25
N MET A 184 10.41 1.98 5.60
CA MET A 184 11.80 1.84 5.12
C MET A 184 12.65 0.89 5.96
N ALA A 185 12.31 0.70 7.23
CA ALA A 185 13.07 -0.12 8.16
C ALA A 185 12.16 -0.75 9.24
N PRO A 186 11.22 -1.63 8.84
CA PRO A 186 10.27 -2.23 9.77
C PRO A 186 11.02 -2.98 10.87
N GLY A 187 10.52 -2.88 12.10
CA GLY A 187 11.20 -3.45 13.28
C GLY A 187 12.63 -2.93 13.51
N GLY A 188 13.01 -1.80 12.90
CA GLY A 188 14.35 -1.23 12.93
C GLY A 188 15.35 -1.89 11.98
N LYS A 189 14.91 -2.83 11.12
CA LYS A 189 15.74 -3.49 10.11
C LYS A 189 15.52 -2.86 8.73
N PRO A 190 16.52 -2.18 8.15
CA PRO A 190 16.40 -1.56 6.83
C PRO A 190 15.94 -2.53 5.74
N TYR A 191 14.90 -2.16 5.01
CA TYR A 191 14.30 -2.97 3.95
C TYR A 191 15.06 -2.81 2.64
N GLN A 192 16.18 -3.53 2.51
CA GLN A 192 17.15 -3.31 1.43
C GLN A 192 16.57 -3.47 0.02
N GLY A 193 15.64 -4.40 -0.18
CA GLY A 193 14.95 -4.62 -1.45
C GLY A 193 14.24 -3.36 -1.91
N TRP A 194 13.37 -2.79 -1.06
CA TRP A 194 12.62 -1.58 -1.40
C TRP A 194 13.48 -0.34 -1.47
N LEU A 195 14.44 -0.16 -0.56
CA LEU A 195 15.38 0.95 -0.62
C LEU A 195 16.15 0.94 -1.94
N THR A 196 16.60 -0.23 -2.39
CA THR A 196 17.28 -0.39 -3.68
C THR A 196 16.33 -0.17 -4.86
N ALA A 197 15.11 -0.73 -4.82
CA ALA A 197 14.12 -0.55 -5.87
C ALA A 197 13.76 0.92 -6.08
N LEU A 198 13.49 1.66 -5.00
CA LEU A 198 13.18 3.09 -5.05
C LEU A 198 14.33 3.90 -5.66
N LEU A 199 15.59 3.63 -5.29
CA LEU A 199 16.75 4.29 -5.92
C LEU A 199 16.86 4.02 -7.42
N LEU A 200 16.62 2.78 -7.85
CA LEU A 200 16.71 2.40 -9.26
C LEU A 200 15.58 3.02 -10.09
N LEU A 201 14.37 3.05 -9.55
CA LEU A 201 13.21 3.67 -10.18
C LEU A 201 13.42 5.18 -10.36
N SER A 202 13.95 5.83 -9.32
CA SER A 202 14.23 7.27 -9.34
C SER A 202 15.23 7.66 -10.43
N ARG A 203 16.27 6.85 -10.66
CA ARG A 203 17.27 7.09 -11.71
C ARG A 203 16.73 6.93 -13.14
N ARG A 204 15.72 6.08 -13.34
CA ARG A 204 15.16 5.82 -14.67
C ARG A 204 14.18 6.90 -15.13
N GLN A 205 13.65 7.69 -14.20
CA GLN A 205 12.60 8.68 -14.43
C GLN A 205 13.13 10.11 -14.24
N ASP A 206 14.45 10.28 -14.35
CA ASP A 206 15.18 11.54 -14.13
C ASP A 206 14.75 12.31 -12.86
N SER A 207 14.28 11.58 -11.85
CA SER A 207 13.77 12.18 -10.62
C SER A 207 14.93 12.55 -9.69
N VAL A 208 14.90 13.78 -9.18
CA VAL A 208 15.93 14.28 -8.27
C VAL A 208 15.49 13.96 -6.84
N ILE A 209 15.88 12.79 -6.34
CA ILE A 209 15.48 12.32 -5.01
C ILE A 209 16.43 12.79 -3.91
N SER A 210 15.87 13.00 -2.71
CA SER A 210 16.62 13.49 -1.56
C SER A 210 17.94 12.72 -1.33
N ARG A 211 19.01 13.49 -1.09
CA ARG A 211 20.32 12.92 -0.69
C ARG A 211 20.21 12.02 0.54
N ASP A 212 19.25 12.24 1.43
CA ASP A 212 19.09 11.44 2.64
C ASP A 212 18.45 10.07 2.38
N ILE A 213 17.52 9.91 1.45
CA ILE A 213 17.05 8.59 0.99
C ILE A 213 18.20 7.82 0.33
N ARG A 214 19.02 8.50 -0.49
CA ARG A 214 20.23 7.90 -1.08
C ARG A 214 21.23 7.45 -0.02
N ARG A 215 21.49 8.29 0.99
CA ARG A 215 22.37 7.96 2.11
C ARG A 215 21.82 6.83 2.96
N LEU A 216 20.53 6.84 3.27
CA LEU A 216 19.86 5.77 4.01
C LEU A 216 20.01 4.43 3.28
N THR A 217 19.81 4.43 1.97
CA THR A 217 19.99 3.21 1.17
C THR A 217 21.44 2.74 1.24
N LEU A 218 22.41 3.60 0.93
CA LEU A 218 23.84 3.24 0.91
C LEU A 218 24.42 2.87 2.29
N ARG A 219 24.03 3.58 3.35
CA ARG A 219 24.44 3.28 4.73
C ARG A 219 23.69 2.07 5.28
N GLY A 220 22.43 1.86 4.88
CA GLY A 220 21.63 0.69 5.23
C GLY A 220 22.32 -0.62 4.84
N LEU A 221 22.94 -0.65 3.66
CA LEU A 221 23.77 -1.78 3.19
C LEU A 221 24.90 -2.13 4.17
N ARG A 222 25.43 -1.15 4.91
CA ARG A 222 26.59 -1.31 5.82
C ARG A 222 26.18 -1.47 7.28
N GLN A 223 25.25 -0.64 7.76
CA GLN A 223 24.98 -0.48 9.19
C GLN A 223 23.95 -1.50 9.72
N ARG A 224 23.21 -2.18 8.84
CA ARG A 224 22.32 -3.33 9.08
C ARG A 224 21.15 -3.11 10.07
N ALA A 225 21.11 -1.97 10.76
CA ALA A 225 20.04 -1.57 11.69
C ALA A 225 19.89 -0.06 11.73
N LEU A 226 18.65 0.43 11.71
CA LEU A 226 18.34 1.86 11.64
C LEU A 226 18.82 2.63 12.88
N ALA A 227 18.88 1.98 14.06
CA ALA A 227 19.37 2.60 15.30
C ALA A 227 20.84 3.09 15.25
N ARG A 228 21.59 2.79 14.19
CA ARG A 228 22.94 3.33 13.95
C ARG A 228 22.94 4.59 13.05
N MET A 229 21.78 5.00 12.56
CA MET A 229 21.58 6.11 11.63
C MET A 229 20.63 7.16 12.24
N PRO A 230 21.02 7.86 13.32
CA PRO A 230 20.14 8.80 14.00
C PRO A 230 19.64 9.93 13.08
N GLU A 231 20.47 10.39 12.14
CA GLU A 231 20.04 11.40 11.16
C GLU A 231 18.95 10.85 10.23
N ALA A 232 19.10 9.60 9.76
CA ALA A 232 18.09 8.99 8.91
C ALA A 232 16.80 8.70 9.68
N GLN A 233 16.90 8.35 10.97
CA GLN A 233 15.73 8.20 11.82
C GLN A 233 14.96 9.52 11.98
N ALA A 234 15.67 10.62 12.21
CA ALA A 234 15.04 11.94 12.29
C ALA A 234 14.34 12.29 10.97
N PHE A 235 15.06 12.15 9.85
CA PHE A 235 14.53 12.39 8.51
C PHE A 235 13.25 11.59 8.23
N LEU A 236 13.22 10.28 8.53
CA LEU A 236 12.04 9.44 8.30
C LEU A 236 10.89 9.78 9.24
N ARG A 237 11.17 10.09 10.52
CA ARG A 237 10.14 10.50 11.48
C ARG A 237 9.45 11.79 11.05
N GLU A 238 10.20 12.78 10.58
CA GLU A 238 9.66 14.05 10.08
C GLU A 238 8.70 13.90 8.88
N ARG A 239 8.81 12.79 8.14
CA ARG A 239 7.95 12.45 6.99
C ARG A 239 6.78 11.55 7.36
N SER A 240 6.74 11.06 8.59
CA SER A 240 5.66 10.19 9.07
C SER A 240 4.44 11.03 9.43
N LEU A 241 3.26 10.42 9.39
CA LEU A 241 2.03 11.06 9.82
C LEU A 241 2.10 11.31 11.32
N ASP A 242 2.06 12.57 11.72
CA ASP A 242 1.79 12.96 13.11
C ASP A 242 0.29 13.24 13.26
N CYS A 243 -0.40 12.37 13.98
CA CYS A 243 -1.84 12.47 14.18
C CYS A 243 -2.24 13.79 14.89
N ALA A 244 -1.37 14.32 15.76
CA ALA A 244 -1.61 15.60 16.41
C ALA A 244 -1.42 16.80 15.47
N ALA A 245 -0.70 16.62 14.36
CA ALA A 245 -0.47 17.64 13.35
C ALA A 245 -1.51 17.58 12.20
N VAL A 246 -2.37 16.56 12.16
CA VAL A 246 -3.46 16.48 11.18
C VAL A 246 -4.36 17.70 11.35
N LYS A 247 -4.63 18.39 10.23
CA LYS A 247 -5.48 19.57 10.24
C LYS A 247 -6.91 19.17 10.59
N ALA A 248 -7.56 20.00 11.39
CA ALA A 248 -9.00 19.90 11.59
C ALA A 248 -9.68 20.09 10.22
N THR A 249 -10.27 19.03 9.70
CA THR A 249 -10.90 19.00 8.39
C THR A 249 -12.23 18.26 8.46
N ASP A 250 -13.19 18.69 7.64
CA ASP A 250 -14.46 18.01 7.42
C ASP A 250 -14.40 17.05 6.22
N ALA A 251 -13.19 16.75 5.73
CA ALA A 251 -13.01 15.87 4.59
C ALA A 251 -13.53 14.45 4.89
N ALA A 252 -14.37 13.92 4.01
CA ALA A 252 -14.59 12.48 3.94
C ALA A 252 -13.35 11.79 3.37
N VAL A 253 -12.86 10.71 3.98
CA VAL A 253 -11.60 10.06 3.56
C VAL A 253 -11.81 8.59 3.23
N LEU A 254 -11.50 8.20 1.98
CA LEU A 254 -11.42 6.82 1.53
C LEU A 254 -9.96 6.37 1.46
N LEU A 255 -9.59 5.43 2.34
CA LEU A 255 -8.28 4.77 2.35
C LEU A 255 -8.33 3.48 1.52
N MET A 256 -7.42 3.33 0.56
CA MET A 256 -7.34 2.16 -0.31
C MET A 256 -5.97 1.45 -0.22
N PRO A 257 -5.68 0.71 0.89
CA PRO A 257 -4.45 -0.06 1.02
C PRO A 257 -4.48 -1.35 0.20
N GLY A 258 -3.30 -1.85 -0.16
CA GLY A 258 -3.14 -3.19 -0.73
C GLY A 258 -2.86 -4.24 0.36
N VAL A 259 -3.58 -5.36 0.40
CA VAL A 259 -3.28 -6.44 1.36
C VAL A 259 -1.98 -7.19 1.00
N ASN A 260 -1.62 -7.22 -0.28
CA ASN A 260 -0.32 -7.73 -0.75
C ASN A 260 0.78 -6.65 -0.78
N ASP A 261 0.53 -5.45 -0.26
CA ASP A 261 1.55 -4.40 -0.27
C ASP A 261 2.68 -4.72 0.72
N THR A 262 3.88 -4.94 0.21
CA THR A 262 5.05 -5.26 1.03
C THR A 262 5.81 -4.01 1.47
N LEU A 263 5.58 -2.84 0.87
CA LEU A 263 6.24 -1.58 1.24
C LEU A 263 5.44 -0.80 2.29
N TYR A 264 4.15 -0.61 2.03
CA TYR A 264 3.17 0.06 2.85
C TYR A 264 2.04 -0.94 3.21
N PRO A 265 2.33 -1.92 4.08
CA PRO A 265 1.34 -2.92 4.46
C PRO A 265 0.07 -2.29 5.06
N LEU A 266 -1.01 -3.07 5.10
CA LEU A 266 -2.33 -2.69 5.65
C LEU A 266 -2.25 -1.93 6.99
N ASN A 267 -1.23 -2.22 7.81
CA ASN A 267 -0.94 -1.54 9.08
C ASN A 267 -0.90 -0.01 8.95
N HIS A 268 -0.33 0.53 7.88
CA HIS A 268 -0.26 1.98 7.69
C HIS A 268 -1.65 2.59 7.52
N ALA A 269 -2.45 2.06 6.61
CA ALA A 269 -3.82 2.53 6.43
C ALA A 269 -4.68 2.31 7.69
N ALA A 270 -4.47 1.21 8.42
CA ALA A 270 -5.15 0.99 9.69
C ALA A 270 -4.77 2.00 10.77
N ARG A 271 -3.52 2.47 10.81
CA ARG A 271 -3.09 3.56 11.71
C ARG A 271 -3.68 4.90 11.28
N THR A 272 -3.66 5.22 9.99
CA THR A 272 -4.31 6.44 9.47
C THR A 272 -5.82 6.43 9.71
N PHE A 273 -6.48 5.29 9.49
CA PHE A 273 -7.91 5.10 9.76
C PHE A 273 -8.27 5.38 11.22
N ARG A 274 -7.53 4.75 12.15
CA ARG A 274 -7.73 4.99 13.59
C ARG A 274 -7.48 6.45 13.96
N CYS A 275 -6.38 7.03 13.48
CA CYS A 275 -6.08 8.44 13.69
C CYS A 275 -7.26 9.33 13.26
N LEU A 276 -7.69 9.24 12.00
CA LEU A 276 -8.72 10.12 11.45
C LEU A 276 -10.09 9.92 12.12
N ARG A 277 -10.47 8.67 12.40
CA ARG A 277 -11.73 8.37 13.06
C ARG A 277 -11.76 8.93 14.48
N ASP A 278 -10.68 8.77 15.23
CA ASP A 278 -10.61 9.15 16.64
C ASP A 278 -10.48 10.69 16.81
N THR A 279 -9.88 11.40 15.85
CA THR A 279 -9.64 12.86 15.95
C THR A 279 -10.62 13.74 15.19
N HIS A 280 -11.28 13.25 14.13
CA HIS A 280 -12.12 14.09 13.28
C HIS A 280 -13.60 13.65 13.23
N GLY A 281 -13.95 12.43 13.64
CA GLY A 281 -15.36 11.97 13.68
C GLY A 281 -16.09 11.99 12.33
N GLN A 282 -15.35 12.14 11.22
CA GLN A 282 -15.86 12.26 9.86
C GLN A 282 -16.11 10.90 9.21
N ASP A 283 -16.70 10.92 8.01
CA ASP A 283 -16.85 9.73 7.17
C ASP A 283 -15.46 9.24 6.71
N VAL A 284 -14.91 8.26 7.43
CA VAL A 284 -13.67 7.58 7.08
C VAL A 284 -13.97 6.13 6.70
N ARG A 285 -13.55 5.74 5.50
CA ARG A 285 -13.68 4.38 4.97
C ARG A 285 -12.32 3.76 4.73
N LEU A 286 -12.16 2.49 5.08
CA LEU A 286 -11.00 1.68 4.71
C LEU A 286 -11.47 0.55 3.80
N VAL A 287 -11.22 0.68 2.50
CA VAL A 287 -11.56 -0.33 1.48
C VAL A 287 -10.28 -0.84 0.86
N SER A 288 -9.79 -1.97 1.37
CA SER A 288 -8.56 -2.56 0.85
C SER A 288 -8.79 -3.30 -0.47
N GLN A 289 -7.73 -3.35 -1.26
CA GLN A 289 -7.65 -4.06 -2.53
C GLN A 289 -6.62 -5.19 -2.44
N GLU A 290 -6.64 -6.13 -3.38
CA GLU A 290 -5.73 -7.27 -3.35
C GLU A 290 -4.27 -6.83 -3.55
N LYS A 291 -4.04 -6.05 -4.62
CA LYS A 291 -2.71 -5.67 -5.08
C LYS A 291 -2.12 -4.49 -4.30
N GLY A 292 -0.79 -4.35 -4.36
CA GLY A 292 -0.01 -3.30 -3.71
C GLY A 292 1.39 -3.18 -4.34
N HIS A 293 2.31 -2.49 -3.67
CA HIS A 293 3.74 -2.53 -3.95
C HIS A 293 4.29 -3.93 -3.67
N ILE A 294 4.82 -4.60 -4.69
CA ILE A 294 5.39 -5.94 -4.58
C ILE A 294 6.69 -5.98 -5.37
N ILE A 295 7.78 -6.47 -4.77
CA ILE A 295 8.98 -6.81 -5.53
C ILE A 295 8.76 -8.20 -6.17
N PRO A 296 8.88 -8.37 -7.49
CA PRO A 296 8.72 -9.66 -8.14
C PRO A 296 9.59 -10.75 -7.49
N GLY A 297 8.97 -11.88 -7.12
CA GLY A 297 9.61 -12.99 -6.40
C GLY A 297 9.33 -13.02 -4.88
N GLU A 298 8.91 -11.90 -4.29
CA GLU A 298 8.64 -11.75 -2.85
C GLU A 298 7.41 -12.56 -2.40
N VAL A 299 6.31 -12.46 -3.14
CA VAL A 299 5.05 -13.18 -2.83
C VAL A 299 5.13 -14.67 -3.20
N ARG A 300 6.09 -15.08 -4.05
CA ARG A 300 6.25 -16.49 -4.49
C ARG A 300 7.34 -17.26 -3.74
N GLY A 301 7.98 -16.66 -2.72
CA GLY A 301 9.05 -17.32 -1.95
C GLY A 301 10.25 -17.75 -2.82
N GLY A 302 10.47 -17.09 -3.97
CA GLY A 302 11.31 -17.59 -5.04
C GLY A 302 12.54 -16.73 -5.32
N ARG A 303 13.72 -17.35 -5.13
CA ARG A 303 15.05 -17.02 -5.70
C ARG A 303 15.42 -15.52 -5.73
N GLY A 304 16.03 -15.04 -4.63
CA GLY A 304 17.03 -13.95 -4.52
C GLY A 304 16.89 -12.66 -5.35
N LEU A 305 17.19 -11.52 -4.71
CA LEU A 305 17.24 -10.17 -5.32
C LEU A 305 17.99 -10.13 -6.66
N LEU A 306 19.07 -10.90 -6.82
CA LEU A 306 19.82 -10.99 -8.09
C LEU A 306 19.07 -11.71 -9.21
N ASN A 307 18.25 -12.74 -8.96
CA ASN A 307 17.44 -13.36 -10.04
C ASN A 307 16.20 -12.52 -10.37
N ALA A 308 15.73 -11.67 -9.44
CA ALA A 308 14.70 -10.67 -9.72
C ALA A 308 15.25 -9.48 -10.54
N ILE A 309 16.56 -9.19 -10.45
CA ILE A 309 17.22 -8.08 -11.16
C ILE A 309 17.98 -8.57 -12.43
N TRP A 310 18.30 -9.87 -12.54
CA TRP A 310 19.14 -10.46 -13.61
C TRP A 310 18.35 -11.40 -14.54
N PRO A 311 17.35 -10.86 -15.25
CA PRO A 311 17.39 -11.00 -16.70
C PRO A 311 17.20 -9.61 -17.33
N VAL A 312 18.31 -8.89 -17.47
CA VAL A 312 18.40 -7.66 -18.27
C VAL A 312 18.30 -7.95 -19.78
N GLU A 313 18.20 -9.23 -20.16
CA GLU A 313 18.07 -9.66 -21.57
C GLU A 313 16.61 -9.88 -22.01
N ASN A 314 15.61 -9.87 -21.11
CA ASN A 314 14.20 -10.15 -21.46
C ASN A 314 13.17 -9.17 -20.84
N GLY A 315 13.43 -7.86 -20.86
CA GLY A 315 12.36 -6.85 -20.75
C GLY A 315 11.67 -6.73 -19.39
N PHE A 316 12.44 -6.48 -18.31
CA PHE A 316 11.87 -6.04 -17.04
C PHE A 316 11.37 -4.59 -17.17
N THR A 317 10.05 -4.38 -17.19
CA THR A 317 9.45 -3.04 -17.26
C THR A 317 9.28 -2.45 -15.86
N VAL A 318 9.50 -1.14 -15.70
CA VAL A 318 9.22 -0.35 -14.48
C VAL A 318 7.81 -0.67 -13.92
N ALA A 319 6.85 -0.94 -14.82
CA ALA A 319 5.49 -1.40 -14.56
C ALA A 319 5.32 -2.65 -13.66
N GLN A 320 6.37 -3.45 -13.45
CA GLN A 320 6.33 -4.65 -12.60
C GLN A 320 6.81 -4.42 -11.15
N LEU A 321 7.53 -3.32 -10.89
CA LEU A 321 7.92 -2.87 -9.53
C LEU A 321 6.98 -1.78 -8.99
N GLU A 322 6.22 -1.16 -9.89
CA GLU A 322 5.17 -0.20 -9.57
C GLU A 322 4.09 -0.91 -8.77
N GLY A 323 3.76 -0.36 -7.59
CA GLY A 323 2.59 -0.84 -6.86
C GLY A 323 1.38 -0.79 -7.78
N ARG A 324 0.70 -1.93 -7.90
CA ARG A 324 -0.46 -2.04 -8.78
C ARG A 324 -1.66 -1.79 -7.90
N MET A 325 -2.39 -0.70 -8.12
CA MET A 325 -3.77 -0.69 -7.68
C MET A 325 -4.53 -1.81 -8.42
N SER A 326 -5.53 -2.37 -7.77
CA SER A 326 -6.40 -3.36 -8.41
C SER A 326 -7.33 -2.63 -9.38
N GLU A 327 -7.68 -3.28 -10.49
CA GLU A 327 -8.66 -2.72 -11.44
C GLU A 327 -10.05 -2.62 -10.82
N ALA A 328 -10.33 -3.47 -9.83
CA ALA A 328 -11.57 -3.52 -9.09
C ALA A 328 -11.33 -3.88 -7.63
N VAL A 329 -12.31 -3.55 -6.79
CA VAL A 329 -12.42 -4.00 -5.40
C VAL A 329 -13.74 -4.77 -5.22
N TYR A 330 -13.81 -5.58 -4.18
CA TYR A 330 -14.95 -6.47 -3.89
C TYR A 330 -15.58 -6.08 -2.54
N CYS A 331 -16.21 -4.92 -2.50
CA CYS A 331 -16.61 -4.20 -1.27
C CYS A 331 -17.71 -3.14 -1.51
N PRO A 332 -19.00 -3.34 -1.12
CA PRO A 332 -19.68 -4.59 -0.82
C PRO A 332 -20.15 -5.35 -2.09
N GLU A 333 -19.90 -4.75 -3.25
CA GLU A 333 -20.09 -5.33 -4.57
C GLU A 333 -18.77 -5.26 -5.34
N ALA A 334 -18.68 -5.96 -6.47
CA ALA A 334 -17.54 -5.80 -7.37
C ALA A 334 -17.68 -4.45 -8.09
N ILE A 335 -16.70 -3.56 -7.90
CA ILE A 335 -16.70 -2.23 -8.52
C ILE A 335 -15.31 -1.90 -9.07
N GLY A 336 -15.27 -1.33 -10.27
CA GLY A 336 -14.02 -0.86 -10.88
C GLY A 336 -13.43 0.30 -10.07
N THR A 337 -12.12 0.33 -9.86
CA THR A 337 -11.45 1.38 -9.07
C THR A 337 -11.69 2.79 -9.62
N PRO A 338 -11.68 3.04 -10.94
CA PRO A 338 -12.07 4.34 -11.49
C PRO A 338 -13.52 4.72 -11.18
N GLU A 339 -14.46 3.77 -11.28
CA GLU A 339 -15.88 4.00 -10.97
C GLU A 339 -16.09 4.29 -9.47
N LEU A 340 -15.40 3.54 -8.61
CA LEU A 340 -15.39 3.76 -7.16
C LEU A 340 -14.94 5.18 -6.82
N ALA A 341 -13.87 5.67 -7.45
CA ALA A 341 -13.39 7.03 -7.24
C ALA A 341 -14.43 8.08 -7.65
N VAL A 342 -15.04 7.93 -8.84
CA VAL A 342 -16.10 8.83 -9.31
C VAL A 342 -17.27 8.85 -8.33
N ARG A 343 -17.79 7.68 -7.93
CA ARG A 343 -18.94 7.57 -7.01
C ARG A 343 -18.59 8.10 -5.60
N TRP A 344 -17.36 7.93 -5.15
CA TRP A 344 -16.88 8.47 -3.88
C TRP A 344 -16.89 10.01 -3.89
N PHE A 345 -16.28 10.64 -4.90
CA PHE A 345 -16.25 12.10 -4.99
C PHE A 345 -17.64 12.69 -5.29
N ALA A 346 -18.45 12.02 -6.11
CA ALA A 346 -19.82 12.45 -6.37
C ALA A 346 -20.66 12.48 -5.08
N ALA A 347 -20.64 11.39 -4.30
CA ALA A 347 -21.41 11.30 -3.07
C ALA A 347 -21.12 12.45 -2.06
N HIS A 348 -19.89 12.98 -2.05
CA HIS A 348 -19.46 13.98 -1.07
C HIS A 348 -19.37 15.41 -1.62
N LEU A 349 -19.14 15.59 -2.92
CA LEU A 349 -18.84 16.90 -3.50
C LEU A 349 -19.83 17.33 -4.60
N ALA A 350 -20.43 16.36 -5.32
CA ALA A 350 -21.29 16.61 -6.46
C ALA A 350 -22.25 15.43 -6.72
N PRO A 351 -23.30 15.25 -5.88
CA PRO A 351 -24.20 14.09 -5.94
C PRO A 351 -24.93 13.95 -7.28
N GLU A 352 -25.03 15.03 -8.05
CA GLU A 352 -25.63 15.04 -9.37
C GLU A 352 -24.77 14.40 -10.48
N LEU A 353 -23.47 14.15 -10.24
CA LEU A 353 -22.56 13.59 -11.25
C LEU A 353 -22.55 12.04 -11.27
N ALA A 354 -22.91 11.38 -10.17
CA ALA A 354 -23.04 9.92 -10.13
C ALA A 354 -23.91 9.46 -8.97
N GLU A 355 -24.54 8.30 -9.13
CA GLU A 355 -25.31 7.66 -8.07
C GLU A 355 -24.41 7.33 -6.86
N PRO A 356 -24.80 7.74 -5.63
CA PRO A 356 -24.01 7.50 -4.44
C PRO A 356 -23.68 6.02 -4.23
N LEU A 357 -22.50 5.74 -3.67
CA LEU A 357 -22.10 4.40 -3.26
C LEU A 357 -22.08 4.31 -1.73
N ALA A 358 -22.90 3.43 -1.18
CA ALA A 358 -22.85 3.11 0.24
C ALA A 358 -21.66 2.18 0.52
N LEU A 359 -20.53 2.76 0.93
CA LEU A 359 -19.36 2.00 1.35
C LEU A 359 -19.44 1.63 2.84
N PRO A 360 -19.08 0.39 3.22
CA PRO A 360 -18.96 0.05 4.63
C PRO A 360 -17.76 0.78 5.26
N PRO A 361 -17.76 1.01 6.60
CA PRO A 361 -16.62 1.62 7.30
C PRO A 361 -15.31 0.89 7.01
N VAL A 362 -15.33 -0.44 7.01
CA VAL A 362 -14.16 -1.27 6.72
C VAL A 362 -14.55 -2.38 5.75
N CYS A 363 -13.73 -2.58 4.73
CA CYS A 363 -13.79 -3.77 3.89
C CYS A 363 -12.39 -4.29 3.56
N LEU A 364 -12.13 -5.55 3.91
CA LEU A 364 -10.83 -6.18 3.78
C LEU A 364 -10.82 -7.21 2.65
N SER A 365 -9.93 -7.05 1.67
CA SER A 365 -9.72 -8.02 0.59
C SER A 365 -9.14 -9.30 1.18
N VAL A 366 -9.70 -10.43 0.79
CA VAL A 366 -9.25 -11.77 1.18
C VAL A 366 -8.81 -12.61 -0.03
N GLY A 367 -8.62 -11.95 -1.17
CA GLY A 367 -8.19 -12.50 -2.44
C GLY A 367 -8.53 -11.56 -3.60
N ALA A 368 -8.17 -11.98 -4.81
CA ALA A 368 -8.40 -11.22 -6.05
C ALA A 368 -9.87 -10.85 -6.28
N GLU A 369 -10.77 -11.74 -5.87
CA GLU A 369 -12.21 -11.62 -6.13
C GLU A 369 -13.02 -11.83 -4.84
N ALA A 370 -12.48 -11.45 -3.68
CA ALA A 370 -13.21 -11.63 -2.43
C ALA A 370 -12.87 -10.55 -1.41
N GLY A 371 -13.88 -10.15 -0.64
CA GLY A 371 -13.77 -9.17 0.43
C GLY A 371 -14.64 -9.51 1.62
N VAL A 372 -14.26 -9.01 2.80
CA VAL A 372 -15.03 -9.11 4.03
C VAL A 372 -15.45 -7.71 4.45
N VAL A 373 -16.77 -7.50 4.53
CA VAL A 373 -17.40 -6.26 4.99
C VAL A 373 -17.48 -6.26 6.50
N LEU A 374 -17.06 -5.17 7.12
CA LEU A 374 -16.95 -5.01 8.57
C LEU A 374 -17.38 -3.60 9.02
N SER A 375 -17.85 -3.52 10.26
CA SER A 375 -18.11 -2.23 10.93
C SER A 375 -16.84 -1.56 11.46
N ASP A 376 -15.79 -2.34 11.75
CA ASP A 376 -14.50 -1.85 12.22
C ASP A 376 -13.37 -2.86 11.87
N LEU A 377 -12.11 -2.44 12.03
CA LEU A 377 -10.95 -3.30 11.97
C LEU A 377 -11.06 -4.43 13.00
N PRO A 378 -10.79 -5.69 12.60
CA PRO A 378 -10.87 -6.83 13.52
C PRO A 378 -9.92 -6.71 14.70
N SER A 379 -10.44 -6.87 15.91
CA SER A 379 -9.61 -6.98 17.12
C SER A 379 -8.79 -8.28 17.12
N PRO A 380 -7.63 -8.33 17.80
CA PRO A 380 -6.93 -9.59 18.01
C PRO A 380 -7.80 -10.58 18.80
N GLY A 381 -7.73 -11.85 18.42
CA GLY A 381 -8.36 -12.96 19.12
C GLY A 381 -7.60 -13.38 20.38
N ALA A 382 -7.98 -14.52 20.95
CA ALA A 382 -7.26 -15.10 22.08
C ALA A 382 -5.82 -15.47 21.67
N PRO A 383 -4.79 -15.12 22.48
CA PRO A 383 -3.42 -15.51 22.20
C PRO A 383 -3.23 -17.04 22.20
N LEU A 384 -2.60 -17.56 21.15
CA LEU A 384 -2.26 -18.98 20.98
C LEU A 384 -0.77 -19.17 21.31
N PRO A 385 -0.43 -19.91 22.39
CA PRO A 385 0.95 -20.05 22.83
C PRO A 385 1.77 -20.98 21.93
N PHE A 386 3.07 -20.75 21.88
CA PHE A 386 4.06 -21.66 21.28
C PHE A 386 5.37 -21.61 22.06
N GLU A 387 6.11 -22.72 22.09
CA GLU A 387 7.34 -22.83 22.87
C GLU A 387 8.44 -23.59 22.14
N GLY A 388 9.69 -23.31 22.50
CA GLY A 388 10.84 -24.13 22.10
C GLY A 388 11.17 -24.11 20.61
N VAL A 389 10.77 -23.08 19.85
CA VAL A 389 10.96 -23.04 18.40
C VAL A 389 12.41 -22.66 18.08
N ALA A 390 13.21 -23.64 17.67
CA ALA A 390 14.60 -23.43 17.29
C ALA A 390 14.72 -23.00 15.82
N VAL A 391 15.36 -21.86 15.58
CA VAL A 391 15.57 -21.28 14.24
C VAL A 391 17.05 -20.99 14.03
N GLN A 392 17.58 -21.33 12.86
CA GLN A 392 18.91 -20.86 12.44
C GLN A 392 18.79 -19.47 11.85
N VAL A 393 19.42 -18.49 12.48
CA VAL A 393 19.46 -17.10 12.01
C VAL A 393 20.80 -16.81 11.36
N SER A 394 20.77 -16.09 10.24
CA SER A 394 21.99 -15.64 9.59
C SER A 394 21.80 -14.30 8.91
N ASN A 395 22.85 -13.49 8.88
CA ASN A 395 22.91 -12.27 8.08
C ASN A 395 23.57 -12.53 6.71
N ALA A 396 23.50 -13.77 6.21
CA ALA A 396 24.34 -14.23 5.14
C ALA A 396 24.14 -13.43 3.84
N ASP A 397 25.24 -12.86 3.36
CA ASP A 397 25.37 -12.21 2.06
C ASP A 397 25.13 -13.24 0.95
N LEU A 398 23.99 -13.17 0.29
CA LEU A 398 23.66 -14.08 -0.79
C LEU A 398 24.20 -13.53 -2.12
N THR A 399 25.45 -13.85 -2.43
CA THR A 399 25.86 -13.86 -3.84
C THR A 399 25.04 -14.92 -4.59
N ALA A 400 24.77 -14.71 -5.88
CA ALA A 400 24.03 -15.67 -6.71
C ALA A 400 24.64 -17.09 -6.67
N ASP A 401 25.97 -17.17 -6.52
CA ASP A 401 26.73 -18.42 -6.42
C ASP A 401 26.55 -19.14 -5.06
N ALA A 402 26.30 -18.40 -3.97
CA ALA A 402 25.95 -18.96 -2.67
C ALA A 402 24.51 -19.51 -2.65
N LEU A 403 23.56 -18.82 -3.28
CA LEU A 403 22.17 -19.28 -3.44
C LEU A 403 22.08 -20.59 -4.24
N SER A 404 22.81 -20.70 -5.34
CA SER A 404 22.81 -21.88 -6.22
C SER A 404 23.43 -23.12 -5.55
N ARG A 405 24.40 -22.92 -4.64
CA ARG A 405 24.99 -23.99 -3.82
C ARG A 405 24.15 -24.35 -2.58
N ARG A 406 23.43 -23.38 -2.00
CA ARG A 406 22.62 -23.56 -0.77
C ARG A 406 21.24 -24.15 -1.05
N ALA A 407 20.64 -23.86 -2.21
CA ALA A 407 19.44 -24.55 -2.71
C ALA A 407 19.64 -26.07 -2.88
N ARG A 408 20.90 -26.55 -2.88
CA ARG A 408 21.27 -27.98 -2.95
C ARG A 408 21.44 -28.64 -1.56
N ARG A 409 21.22 -27.94 -0.45
CA ARG A 409 21.29 -28.49 0.92
C ARG A 409 19.94 -28.34 1.63
N PRO A 410 19.11 -29.40 1.66
CA PRO A 410 17.87 -29.38 2.43
C PRO A 410 18.13 -29.13 3.93
N GLY A 411 17.33 -28.26 4.56
CA GLY A 411 17.18 -28.23 6.02
C GLY A 411 18.02 -27.24 6.85
N VAL A 412 18.96 -26.47 6.28
CA VAL A 412 19.84 -25.59 7.10
C VAL A 412 19.31 -24.15 7.27
N ASP A 413 18.35 -23.71 6.47
CA ASP A 413 17.78 -22.34 6.53
C ASP A 413 16.28 -22.31 6.15
N ALA A 414 15.59 -23.44 6.31
CA ALA A 414 14.17 -23.52 5.99
C ALA A 414 13.34 -22.77 7.05
N PRO A 415 12.33 -21.97 6.65
CA PRO A 415 11.37 -21.41 7.59
C PRO A 415 10.71 -22.53 8.43
N VAL A 416 10.52 -22.27 9.71
CA VAL A 416 9.82 -23.17 10.64
C VAL A 416 8.34 -22.81 10.66
N PHE A 417 7.48 -23.81 10.45
CA PHE A 417 6.03 -23.65 10.56
C PHE A 417 5.55 -24.15 11.92
N VAL A 418 4.89 -23.28 12.68
CA VAL A 418 4.26 -23.61 13.96
C VAL A 418 2.75 -23.66 13.74
N PRO A 419 2.12 -24.83 13.74
CA PRO A 419 0.67 -24.95 13.55
C PRO A 419 -0.07 -24.29 14.72
N LEU A 420 -1.12 -23.52 14.41
CA LEU A 420 -1.91 -22.80 15.41
C LEU A 420 -3.39 -23.22 15.40
N VAL A 421 -4.01 -23.25 14.21
CA VAL A 421 -5.45 -23.52 14.05
C VAL A 421 -5.69 -24.35 12.81
N ASP A 422 -6.40 -25.47 12.93
CA ASP A 422 -6.93 -26.21 11.78
C ASP A 422 -8.28 -25.65 11.35
N VAL A 423 -8.47 -25.55 10.04
CA VAL A 423 -9.65 -24.97 9.41
C VAL A 423 -10.62 -26.11 9.08
N ALA A 424 -11.70 -26.22 9.85
CA ALA A 424 -12.75 -27.21 9.62
C ALA A 424 -13.71 -26.78 8.49
N GLU A 425 -13.95 -25.48 8.37
CA GLU A 425 -14.93 -24.89 7.44
C GLU A 425 -14.33 -23.69 6.72
N ALA A 426 -14.79 -23.45 5.49
CA ALA A 426 -14.34 -22.33 4.69
C ALA A 426 -14.62 -21.01 5.42
N ARG A 427 -13.60 -20.16 5.56
CA ARG A 427 -13.71 -18.89 6.29
C ARG A 427 -12.68 -17.88 5.83
N ALA A 428 -12.95 -16.60 6.07
CA ALA A 428 -11.96 -15.55 5.90
C ALA A 428 -11.01 -15.46 7.11
N LEU A 429 -9.78 -15.03 6.85
CA LEU A 429 -8.84 -14.48 7.82
C LEU A 429 -8.39 -13.13 7.27
N ALA A 430 -8.77 -12.04 7.96
CA ALA A 430 -8.46 -10.69 7.53
C ALA A 430 -8.17 -9.79 8.74
N GLY A 431 -7.16 -8.92 8.63
CA GLY A 431 -6.81 -7.95 9.67
C GLY A 431 -5.34 -8.01 10.07
N ILE A 432 -5.00 -7.40 11.21
CA ILE A 432 -3.63 -7.27 11.72
C ILE A 432 -3.41 -8.25 12.89
N PRO A 433 -2.61 -9.32 12.69
CA PRO A 433 -2.27 -10.24 13.78
C PRO A 433 -1.35 -9.57 14.80
N ARG A 434 -1.38 -10.06 16.04
CA ARG A 434 -0.49 -9.61 17.12
C ARG A 434 0.41 -10.75 17.60
N VAL A 435 1.62 -10.44 18.04
CA VAL A 435 2.57 -11.44 18.52
C VAL A 435 3.33 -10.93 19.76
N SER A 436 3.52 -11.82 20.72
CA SER A 436 4.49 -11.65 21.81
C SER A 436 5.62 -12.64 21.60
N LEU A 437 6.87 -12.17 21.61
CA LEU A 437 8.07 -12.96 21.35
C LEU A 437 9.07 -12.86 22.48
N ARG A 438 9.57 -14.02 22.92
CA ARG A 438 10.66 -14.17 23.88
C ARG A 438 11.76 -15.01 23.24
N PHE A 439 13.00 -14.54 23.39
CA PHE A 439 14.19 -15.22 22.94
C PHE A 439 14.93 -15.79 24.15
N ASP A 440 15.53 -16.98 24.02
CA ASP A 440 16.31 -17.55 25.12
C ASP A 440 17.51 -16.66 25.49
N GLU A 441 17.91 -16.68 26.77
CA GLU A 441 18.93 -15.77 27.33
C GLU A 441 20.29 -15.89 26.63
N ARG A 442 20.66 -17.10 26.19
CA ARG A 442 21.91 -17.33 25.47
C ARG A 442 21.87 -16.63 24.12
N SER A 443 20.76 -16.76 23.39
CA SER A 443 20.51 -16.05 22.13
C SER A 443 20.50 -14.54 22.31
N ALA A 444 19.86 -14.01 23.35
CA ALA A 444 19.87 -12.58 23.66
C ALA A 444 21.30 -12.06 23.96
N ARG A 445 22.12 -12.87 24.65
CA ARG A 445 23.53 -12.54 24.95
C ARG A 445 24.43 -12.59 23.70
N GLU A 446 24.28 -13.60 22.85
CA GLU A 446 25.02 -13.75 21.59
C GLU A 446 24.60 -12.71 20.52
N ALA A 447 23.31 -12.33 20.49
CA ALA A 447 22.75 -11.40 19.49
C ALA A 447 23.02 -9.91 19.78
N ARG A 448 23.35 -9.53 21.02
CA ARG A 448 23.65 -8.13 21.42
C ARG A 448 24.73 -7.45 20.56
N LEU A 449 25.60 -8.23 19.91
CA LEU A 449 26.69 -7.71 19.07
C LEU A 449 26.43 -7.82 17.56
N ARG A 450 25.54 -8.73 17.13
CA ARG A 450 25.43 -9.17 15.72
C ARG A 450 24.15 -8.72 15.00
N LYS A 451 23.20 -8.12 15.72
CA LYS A 451 21.94 -7.54 15.18
C LYS A 451 21.21 -8.45 14.18
N LEU A 452 21.17 -9.73 14.52
CA LEU A 452 20.42 -10.73 13.79
C LEU A 452 18.92 -10.46 14.01
N ALA A 453 18.13 -10.80 12.99
CA ALA A 453 16.68 -10.70 13.05
C ALA A 453 16.06 -12.05 12.76
N VAL A 454 14.88 -12.26 13.33
CA VAL A 454 13.93 -13.27 12.86
C VAL A 454 12.85 -12.59 12.05
N PHE A 455 12.32 -13.28 11.07
CA PHE A 455 11.23 -12.82 10.23
C PHE A 455 10.02 -13.67 10.53
N VAL A 456 8.94 -13.03 10.91
CA VAL A 456 7.73 -13.68 11.39
C VAL A 456 6.57 -13.27 10.51
N GLY A 457 5.84 -14.25 9.99
CA GLY A 457 4.64 -14.03 9.20
C GLY A 457 3.56 -15.04 9.57
N ILE A 458 2.31 -14.76 9.20
CA ILE A 458 1.25 -15.76 9.24
C ILE A 458 1.28 -16.57 7.96
N GLY A 459 1.20 -17.89 8.06
CA GLY A 459 1.17 -18.79 6.92
C GLY A 459 0.03 -19.77 6.98
N VAL A 460 -0.25 -20.35 5.82
CA VAL A 460 -1.20 -21.46 5.65
C VAL A 460 -0.44 -22.65 5.12
N ARG A 461 -0.66 -23.80 5.76
CA ARG A 461 -0.29 -25.11 5.24
C ARG A 461 -1.48 -25.73 4.53
N ARG A 462 -1.38 -25.90 3.22
CA ARG A 462 -2.40 -26.51 2.37
C ARG A 462 -1.78 -27.63 1.55
N ALA A 463 -2.35 -28.83 1.60
CA ALA A 463 -1.84 -30.01 0.90
C ALA A 463 -0.33 -30.29 1.16
N GLY A 464 0.14 -30.03 2.39
CA GLY A 464 1.54 -30.21 2.79
C GLY A 464 2.48 -29.05 2.45
N GLU A 465 2.05 -28.09 1.64
CA GLU A 465 2.85 -26.90 1.30
C GLU A 465 2.56 -25.76 2.28
N VAL A 466 3.61 -25.11 2.79
CA VAL A 466 3.51 -23.92 3.65
C VAL A 466 3.76 -22.67 2.82
N ARG A 467 2.86 -21.69 2.93
CA ARG A 467 2.98 -20.38 2.27
C ARG A 467 2.71 -19.27 3.27
N VAL A 468 3.58 -18.25 3.29
CA VAL A 468 3.31 -17.02 4.04
C VAL A 468 2.22 -16.24 3.32
N LEU A 469 1.21 -15.82 4.06
CA LEU A 469 0.08 -15.07 3.52
C LEU A 469 0.56 -13.71 3.01
N ASN A 470 0.10 -13.36 1.81
CA ASN A 470 0.31 -12.05 1.17
C ASN A 470 1.80 -11.62 1.01
N GLY A 471 2.77 -12.51 1.24
CA GLY A 471 4.20 -12.17 1.28
C GLY A 471 4.60 -11.32 2.50
N GLN A 472 3.79 -11.34 3.56
CA GLN A 472 3.89 -10.39 4.66
C GLN A 472 4.81 -10.88 5.78
N TRP A 473 6.04 -10.37 5.79
CA TRP A 473 7.06 -10.66 6.80
C TRP A 473 7.31 -9.47 7.73
N GLN A 474 7.24 -9.70 9.04
CA GLN A 474 7.65 -8.74 10.06
C GLN A 474 9.02 -9.12 10.62
N PRO A 475 10.07 -8.29 10.43
CA PRO A 475 11.35 -8.49 11.09
C PRO A 475 11.29 -8.09 12.57
N PHE A 476 11.97 -8.89 13.41
CA PHE A 476 12.21 -8.62 14.81
C PHE A 476 13.70 -8.75 15.10
N LEU A 477 14.33 -7.68 15.57
CA LEU A 477 15.72 -7.69 16.01
C LEU A 477 15.84 -8.51 17.31
N ILE A 478 16.66 -9.56 17.31
CA ILE A 478 16.75 -10.48 18.45
C ILE A 478 17.22 -9.77 19.73
N ASN A 479 18.06 -8.73 19.58
CA ASN A 479 18.54 -7.91 20.68
C ASN A 479 17.56 -6.81 21.13
N GLY A 480 16.42 -6.66 20.45
CA GLY A 480 15.37 -5.70 20.78
C GLY A 480 14.22 -6.27 21.60
N GLY A 481 14.19 -7.60 21.80
CA GLY A 481 13.17 -8.27 22.61
C GLY A 481 13.43 -8.22 24.13
N PRO A 482 12.47 -8.69 24.96
CA PRO A 482 11.21 -9.30 24.57
C PRO A 482 10.29 -8.32 23.84
N TYR A 483 9.46 -8.85 22.95
CA TYR A 483 8.41 -8.10 22.27
C TYR A 483 7.07 -8.47 22.87
N GLU A 484 6.32 -7.47 23.33
CA GLU A 484 5.00 -7.66 23.91
C GLU A 484 3.97 -7.04 22.97
N ASP A 485 2.98 -7.85 22.56
CA ASP A 485 1.83 -7.40 21.78
C ASP A 485 2.22 -6.56 20.55
N ALA A 486 3.22 -7.01 19.80
CA ALA A 486 3.67 -6.34 18.59
C ALA A 486 2.73 -6.66 17.41
N GLU A 487 2.51 -5.68 16.53
CA GLU A 487 1.82 -5.94 15.26
C GLU A 487 2.68 -6.83 14.35
N LEU A 488 2.08 -7.86 13.79
CA LEU A 488 2.54 -8.43 12.53
C LEU A 488 1.94 -7.63 11.38
N ARG A 489 2.46 -7.85 10.18
CA ARG A 489 1.87 -7.26 8.97
C ARG A 489 0.47 -7.83 8.72
N GLY A 490 -0.45 -6.95 8.32
CA GLY A 490 -1.83 -7.30 8.05
C GLY A 490 -1.95 -8.32 6.91
N VAL A 491 -2.91 -9.23 7.05
CA VAL A 491 -3.14 -10.34 6.11
C VAL A 491 -4.60 -10.36 5.67
N GLY A 492 -4.85 -10.98 4.51
CA GLY A 492 -6.16 -11.20 3.94
C GLY A 492 -6.16 -12.49 3.12
N ALA A 493 -6.92 -13.49 3.54
CA ALA A 493 -6.99 -14.78 2.87
C ALA A 493 -8.34 -15.50 3.06
N LEU A 494 -8.80 -16.18 2.01
CA LEU A 494 -9.86 -17.17 2.09
C LEU A 494 -9.27 -18.55 2.40
N LEU A 495 -9.65 -19.09 3.55
CA LEU A 495 -9.23 -20.39 4.05
C LEU A 495 -10.24 -21.47 3.64
N ALA A 496 -9.74 -22.66 3.34
CA ALA A 496 -10.51 -23.82 2.94
C ALA A 496 -10.46 -24.92 4.02
N PRO A 497 -11.47 -25.80 4.09
CA PRO A 497 -11.41 -26.98 4.94
C PRO A 497 -10.13 -27.79 4.70
N GLY A 498 -9.45 -28.18 5.78
CA GLY A 498 -8.18 -28.91 5.73
C GLY A 498 -6.92 -28.02 5.69
N ASP A 499 -7.06 -26.70 5.64
CA ASP A 499 -5.94 -25.79 5.89
C ASP A 499 -5.50 -25.84 7.36
N THR A 500 -4.20 -25.72 7.61
CA THR A 500 -3.69 -25.32 8.93
C THR A 500 -3.15 -23.91 8.85
N VAL A 501 -3.69 -22.98 9.64
CA VAL A 501 -3.08 -21.65 9.85
C VAL A 501 -1.98 -21.78 10.91
N GLY A 502 -0.86 -21.11 10.69
CA GLY A 502 0.27 -21.16 11.61
C GLY A 502 1.19 -19.95 11.52
N LEU A 503 2.12 -19.89 12.47
CA LEU A 503 3.22 -18.93 12.44
C LEU A 503 4.33 -19.48 11.55
N VAL A 504 4.88 -18.65 10.67
CA VAL A 504 6.09 -18.97 9.91
C VAL A 504 7.22 -18.12 10.45
N ILE A 505 8.29 -18.77 10.92
CA ILE A 505 9.48 -18.11 11.43
C ILE A 505 10.67 -18.45 10.54
N SER A 506 11.26 -17.43 9.93
CA SER A 506 12.50 -17.56 9.17
C SER A 506 13.64 -16.83 9.87
N GLY A 507 14.85 -17.37 9.78
CA GLY A 507 16.05 -16.68 10.26
C GLY A 507 16.79 -15.87 9.20
N HIS A 508 16.19 -15.74 8.01
CA HIS A 508 16.73 -15.01 6.87
C HIS A 508 15.59 -14.57 5.93
N ASP A 509 15.71 -13.38 5.33
CA ASP A 509 14.84 -12.93 4.24
C ASP A 509 15.65 -12.22 3.15
N VAL A 510 15.49 -12.66 1.91
CA VAL A 510 16.31 -12.19 0.78
C VAL A 510 16.13 -10.69 0.48
N PHE A 511 15.00 -10.08 0.83
CA PHE A 511 14.72 -8.66 0.55
C PHE A 511 15.19 -7.76 1.68
N PHE A 512 15.30 -8.28 2.90
CA PHE A 512 15.90 -7.55 4.01
C PHE A 512 17.42 -7.73 4.09
N ASP A 513 17.93 -8.91 3.73
CA ASP A 513 19.36 -9.27 3.84
C ASP A 513 20.13 -9.07 2.51
N GLY A 514 19.43 -8.95 1.37
CA GLY A 514 20.02 -9.00 0.01
C GLY A 514 20.87 -7.82 -0.46
N GLY A 515 21.06 -6.78 0.36
CA GLY A 515 21.86 -5.61 0.00
C GLY A 515 23.38 -5.79 0.09
N ALA A 516 23.85 -6.85 0.73
CA ALA A 516 25.26 -7.03 1.07
C ALA A 516 26.16 -7.51 -0.09
N ILE A 517 25.69 -7.47 -1.34
CA ILE A 517 26.47 -7.79 -2.55
C ILE A 517 27.80 -7.01 -2.62
N LEU A 518 27.87 -5.85 -1.95
CA LEU A 518 29.02 -4.95 -1.99
C LEU A 518 29.86 -4.92 -0.70
N THR A 519 29.49 -5.69 0.34
CA THR A 519 30.24 -5.71 1.61
C THR A 519 30.97 -7.04 1.77
N ARG A 520 32.31 -7.02 1.87
CA ARG A 520 33.14 -8.18 2.22
C ARG A 520 33.02 -8.50 3.71
N GLY A 521 31.82 -8.78 4.21
CA GLY A 521 31.56 -9.12 5.60
C GLY A 521 31.59 -10.62 5.86
N GLY A 522 31.99 -11.04 7.06
CA GLY A 522 31.78 -12.42 7.52
C GLY A 522 30.29 -12.72 7.73
N ILE A 523 29.89 -13.98 7.53
CA ILE A 523 28.53 -14.46 7.81
C ILE A 523 28.43 -14.78 9.30
N ASP A 524 27.64 -14.00 10.04
CA ASP A 524 27.23 -14.36 11.38
C ASP A 524 26.08 -15.38 11.31
N LYS A 525 26.20 -16.43 12.11
CA LYS A 525 25.14 -17.41 12.33
C LYS A 525 24.93 -17.62 13.82
N ALA A 526 23.68 -17.82 14.20
CA ALA A 526 23.32 -18.26 15.53
C ALA A 526 22.11 -19.20 15.44
N ARG A 527 21.99 -20.11 16.41
CA ARG A 527 20.74 -20.84 16.62
C ARG A 527 20.00 -20.15 17.75
N VAL A 528 18.76 -19.75 17.50
CA VAL A 528 17.92 -19.08 18.49
C VAL A 528 16.69 -19.91 18.82
N THR A 529 16.29 -19.92 20.08
CA THR A 529 15.05 -20.55 20.54
C THR A 529 14.06 -19.46 20.88
N ILE A 530 12.84 -19.59 20.34
CA ILE A 530 11.79 -18.60 20.42
C ILE A 530 10.57 -19.24 21.07
N ALA A 531 9.96 -18.50 21.99
CA ALA A 531 8.69 -18.85 22.61
C ALA A 531 7.80 -17.60 22.66
N GLY A 532 6.50 -17.78 22.78
CA GLY A 532 5.60 -16.64 22.70
C GLY A 532 4.13 -17.01 22.57
N ALA A 533 3.36 -16.05 22.08
CA ALA A 533 1.97 -16.26 21.72
C ALA A 533 1.60 -15.40 20.50
N VAL A 534 0.67 -15.90 19.68
CA VAL A 534 0.15 -15.20 18.50
C VAL A 534 -1.36 -15.05 18.66
N ALA A 535 -1.87 -13.84 18.49
CA ALA A 535 -3.30 -13.59 18.37
C ALA A 535 -3.65 -13.32 16.89
N LEU A 536 -4.45 -14.21 16.30
CA LEU A 536 -4.99 -14.02 14.95
C LEU A 536 -6.16 -13.01 14.99
N PRO A 537 -6.39 -12.24 13.91
CA PRO A 537 -7.55 -11.36 13.82
C PRO A 537 -8.86 -12.11 14.04
N ARG A 538 -9.70 -11.62 14.94
CA ARG A 538 -11.02 -12.17 15.23
C ARG A 538 -12.06 -11.46 14.37
N LEU A 539 -12.50 -12.12 13.31
CA LEU A 539 -13.66 -11.66 12.56
C LEU A 539 -14.94 -11.80 13.43
N PRO A 540 -15.87 -10.84 13.35
CA PRO A 540 -17.17 -10.95 14.01
C PRO A 540 -17.93 -12.21 13.56
N PRO A 541 -18.87 -12.73 14.37
CA PRO A 541 -19.78 -13.79 13.94
C PRO A 541 -20.51 -13.43 12.64
N TRP A 542 -20.93 -14.46 11.89
CA TRP A 542 -21.71 -14.30 10.68
C TRP A 542 -23.05 -13.60 11.01
N GLY A 543 -23.27 -12.42 10.44
CA GLY A 543 -24.34 -11.48 10.80
C GLY A 543 -23.83 -10.04 10.94
N ASP A 544 -22.68 -9.88 11.60
CA ASP A 544 -21.98 -8.59 11.76
C ASP A 544 -20.84 -8.41 10.74
N SER A 545 -20.50 -9.49 10.03
CA SER A 545 -19.59 -9.49 8.89
C SER A 545 -20.20 -10.23 7.71
N THR A 546 -19.93 -9.74 6.50
CA THR A 546 -20.40 -10.36 5.25
C THR A 546 -19.21 -10.69 4.36
N LEU A 547 -19.00 -11.98 4.08
CA LEU A 547 -18.04 -12.45 3.09
C LEU A 547 -18.66 -12.33 1.69
N LEU A 548 -17.94 -11.66 0.79
CA LEU A 548 -18.36 -11.41 -0.57
C LEU A 548 -17.46 -12.19 -1.52
N ILE A 549 -18.08 -13.00 -2.37
CA ILE A 549 -17.42 -13.77 -3.44
C ILE A 549 -18.36 -13.69 -4.66
N PRO A 550 -17.90 -13.20 -5.82
CA PRO A 550 -18.67 -13.26 -7.05
C PRO A 550 -19.09 -14.71 -7.34
N ASN A 551 -20.38 -14.90 -7.61
CA ASN A 551 -20.98 -16.16 -8.06
C ASN A 551 -21.14 -17.31 -7.04
N GLN A 552 -21.05 -17.09 -5.73
CA GLN A 552 -21.59 -18.07 -4.77
C GLN A 552 -23.01 -17.69 -4.29
N ARG A 553 -24.01 -18.41 -4.81
CA ARG A 553 -25.16 -18.80 -3.96
C ARG A 553 -24.55 -19.66 -2.87
N ILE A 554 -24.46 -19.17 -1.65
CA ILE A 554 -24.09 -20.00 -0.50
C ILE A 554 -25.14 -21.11 -0.39
N PRO A 555 -24.83 -22.39 -0.69
CA PRO A 555 -25.70 -23.47 -0.28
C PRO A 555 -25.57 -23.59 1.24
N ARG A 556 -26.72 -23.77 1.89
CA ARG A 556 -26.94 -23.82 3.35
C ARG A 556 -25.91 -24.62 4.13
#